data_AF-A0A2V7YKU1-F1
#
_entry.id   AF-A0A2V7YKU1-F1
#
_cell.length_a   1.000
_cell.length_b   1.000
_cell.length_c   1.000
_cell.angle_alpha   90.00
_cell.angle_beta   90.00
_cell.angle_gamma   90.00
#
_symmetry.space_group_name_H-M   'P 1'
#
loop_
_entity.id
_entity.type
_entity.pdbx_description
1 polymer ?
#
loop_
_entity_poly.entity_id
_entity_poly.type
_entity_poly.pdbx_seq_one_letter_code
_entity_poly.pdbx_strand_id
1 'polypeptide(L)'
;MDRFFAPRRQAGRLALAIGLGALLASSAIGWAAPPAADEAFGIQAPQSLPKTVKAVRPTPSEKMGVALGTLPEVRLGALDKNALLKEDAVNQRLRVKTRRVSVGRAVRLSAADGHWFDLAGGARLWAAEIVSPDALGVRLHFQSLRLPAGAELAVYAPRDASQAVARNGYAQFDPDRKVDFYEGSAAASSDVWTRTFAGERVRIEYLAPAGAGQELPFRVDSLQHAYVDPVDLAARSLVNEKQAGSCENDVTCHPEWADVAKAVSRVEFVEDGSGFLCSGQLLNDNAQDFTPYYLTANHCISTPGAAGSTEFFWLYQTSACNGNPPSLNSVPTSNGATLASTSPTSDYTLLIITGALPDNLFWAGWTGKTVPDGTDSTAIHHPAGDYKRISFGFKDQSFICNQDAGTNSIKLVRIAWTSGVTEGGSSGSGIFTDDTQQLFGQLFFGPSACGVGPSDLYDCYGAFTNTYTKIKKLLAKGSDDNSEPNNSCGKARVVRTGRLTNRIVKINDPDWYRINVPAGRTVNVTVEFDNGNGDIDLAGYTDCSSDAVTTSAGHDNSETISLTNNGTRPAFVYWQVTLSSSTRNTYNMTVSFE
;
A
#
# COMPACT_ATOMS: atom_id res chain seq x y z
N MET A 1 -61.89 -11.39 55.73
CA MET A 1 -62.14 -10.61 54.52
C MET A 1 -60.91 -10.77 53.66
N ASP A 2 -60.89 -11.81 52.82
CA ASP A 2 -60.00 -12.03 51.67
C ASP A 2 -60.60 -13.22 50.93
N ARG A 3 -61.08 -13.00 49.71
CA ARG A 3 -61.74 -14.00 48.85
C ARG A 3 -60.68 -14.49 47.85
N PHE A 4 -60.31 -15.78 47.85
CA PHE A 4 -60.97 -16.92 47.15
C PHE A 4 -60.85 -16.81 45.61
N PHE A 5 -60.64 -17.84 44.78
CA PHE A 5 -60.77 -19.30 44.86
C PHE A 5 -60.07 -19.89 43.61
N ALA A 6 -59.43 -21.06 43.70
CA ALA A 6 -59.41 -22.04 42.60
C ALA A 6 -60.74 -22.84 42.62
N PRO A 7 -61.15 -23.57 41.56
CA PRO A 7 -60.88 -25.01 41.60
C PRO A 7 -60.76 -25.75 40.25
N ARG A 8 -60.51 -27.06 40.42
CA ARG A 8 -60.14 -28.19 39.54
C ARG A 8 -61.12 -28.67 38.46
N ARG A 9 -60.51 -29.25 37.40
CA ARG A 9 -60.71 -30.53 36.67
C ARG A 9 -62.09 -30.97 36.14
N GLN A 10 -62.14 -31.35 34.84
CA GLN A 10 -62.44 -32.71 34.28
C GLN A 10 -62.42 -32.65 32.72
N ALA A 11 -61.58 -33.41 32.01
CA ALA A 11 -61.77 -34.78 31.44
C ALA A 11 -62.45 -34.82 30.06
N GLY A 12 -61.79 -35.41 29.02
CA GLY A 12 -62.42 -35.69 27.72
C GLY A 12 -61.51 -36.11 26.54
N ARG A 13 -61.08 -37.37 26.54
CA ARG A 13 -60.82 -38.34 25.43
C ARG A 13 -60.39 -37.92 23.99
N LEU A 14 -59.29 -38.56 23.56
CA LEU A 14 -59.03 -39.33 22.31
C LEU A 14 -59.57 -38.82 20.95
N ALA A 15 -58.64 -38.61 20.00
CA ALA A 15 -58.54 -39.44 18.78
C ALA A 15 -57.16 -39.25 18.10
N LEU A 16 -56.50 -40.38 17.86
CA LEU A 16 -55.26 -40.55 17.13
C LEU A 16 -55.59 -40.72 15.64
N ALA A 17 -54.90 -39.99 14.74
CA ALA A 17 -54.82 -40.35 13.34
C ALA A 17 -53.41 -39.99 12.83
N ILE A 18 -52.54 -41.01 12.76
CA ILE A 18 -51.28 -40.97 12.02
C ILE A 18 -51.60 -41.39 10.59
N GLY A 19 -51.22 -40.55 9.63
CA GLY A 19 -51.26 -40.86 8.20
C GLY A 19 -50.14 -40.14 7.48
N LEU A 20 -49.11 -40.91 7.09
CA LEU A 20 -48.00 -40.50 6.23
C LEU A 20 -48.51 -39.88 4.91
N GLY A 21 -47.89 -38.78 4.48
CA GLY A 21 -48.05 -38.23 3.15
C GLY A 21 -46.87 -37.33 2.80
N ALA A 22 -45.87 -37.89 2.13
CA ALA A 22 -44.76 -37.15 1.56
C ALA A 22 -45.27 -36.20 0.47
N LEU A 23 -44.87 -34.92 0.54
CA LEU A 23 -44.93 -33.99 -0.57
C LEU A 23 -43.59 -33.24 -0.63
N LEU A 24 -42.84 -33.56 -1.67
CA LEU A 24 -41.65 -32.87 -2.13
C LEU A 24 -41.95 -31.38 -2.36
N ALA A 25 -41.32 -30.52 -1.57
CA ALA A 25 -41.17 -29.11 -1.91
C ALA A 25 -39.67 -28.78 -1.88
N SER A 26 -39.04 -28.95 -3.04
CA SER A 26 -37.76 -28.37 -3.35
C SER A 26 -37.89 -26.84 -3.40
N SER A 27 -37.61 -26.17 -2.29
CA SER A 27 -37.30 -24.74 -2.28
C SER A 27 -35.79 -24.58 -2.34
N ALA A 28 -35.30 -24.23 -3.53
CA ALA A 28 -33.99 -23.62 -3.69
C ALA A 28 -34.02 -22.28 -2.95
N ILE A 29 -33.55 -22.25 -1.71
CA ILE A 29 -33.22 -21.00 -1.03
C ILE A 29 -31.92 -20.52 -1.67
N GLY A 30 -32.04 -19.78 -2.76
CA GLY A 30 -30.97 -18.92 -3.24
C GLY A 30 -30.73 -17.87 -2.17
N TRP A 31 -29.63 -18.00 -1.43
CA TRP A 31 -29.13 -16.93 -0.58
C TRP A 31 -28.63 -15.81 -1.50
N ALA A 32 -29.53 -14.93 -1.91
CA ALA A 32 -29.11 -13.63 -2.43
C ALA A 32 -28.54 -12.87 -1.23
N ALA A 33 -27.23 -12.58 -1.28
CA ALA A 33 -26.62 -11.65 -0.33
C ALA A 33 -27.42 -10.34 -0.35
N PRO A 34 -27.69 -9.70 0.82
CA PRO A 34 -28.31 -8.39 0.84
C PRO A 34 -27.51 -7.43 -0.05
N PRO A 35 -28.16 -6.51 -0.77
CA PRO A 35 -27.43 -5.51 -1.56
C PRO A 35 -26.45 -4.77 -0.66
N ALA A 36 -25.20 -4.66 -1.11
CA ALA A 36 -24.19 -3.90 -0.40
C ALA A 36 -24.72 -2.48 -0.12
N ALA A 37 -24.58 -2.03 1.14
CA ALA A 37 -24.98 -0.69 1.53
C ALA A 37 -24.16 0.33 0.73
N ASP A 38 -24.78 1.45 0.31
CA ASP A 38 -24.09 2.54 -0.38
C ASP A 38 -23.25 3.40 0.60
N GLU A 39 -22.67 2.76 1.61
CA GLU A 39 -21.81 3.33 2.64
C GLU A 39 -21.01 2.22 3.34
N ALA A 40 -19.85 2.59 3.90
CA ALA A 40 -19.05 1.75 4.78
C ALA A 40 -18.51 2.59 5.94
N PHE A 41 -18.30 1.98 7.11
CA PHE A 41 -17.67 2.64 8.25
C PHE A 41 -16.20 2.28 8.33
N GLY A 42 -15.43 3.11 9.02
CA GLY A 42 -13.99 2.87 9.13
C GLY A 42 -13.66 1.62 9.93
N ILE A 43 -12.61 0.91 9.53
CA ILE A 43 -12.13 -0.29 10.21
C ILE A 43 -10.62 -0.23 10.42
N GLN A 44 -10.18 -0.71 11.57
CA GLN A 44 -8.75 -0.88 11.85
C GLN A 44 -8.28 -2.20 11.25
N ALA A 45 -7.12 -2.21 10.60
CA ALA A 45 -6.51 -3.46 10.19
C ALA A 45 -6.29 -4.38 11.41
N PRO A 46 -6.45 -5.71 11.26
CA PRO A 46 -6.07 -6.62 12.31
C PRO A 46 -4.59 -6.39 12.60
N GLN A 47 -4.19 -6.39 13.87
CA GLN A 47 -2.77 -6.49 14.17
C GLN A 47 -2.29 -7.81 13.56
N SER A 48 -1.29 -7.76 12.69
CA SER A 48 -0.58 -8.97 12.27
C SER A 48 -0.20 -9.73 13.53
N LEU A 49 -0.40 -11.06 13.56
CA LEU A 49 0.09 -11.91 14.65
C LEU A 49 1.52 -11.48 15.00
N PRO A 50 1.92 -11.46 16.28
CA PRO A 50 3.23 -10.99 16.68
C PRO A 50 4.26 -11.68 15.79
N LYS A 51 4.86 -10.90 14.88
CA LYS A 51 5.82 -11.42 13.91
C LYS A 51 6.88 -12.11 14.73
N THR A 52 7.04 -13.42 14.56
CA THR A 52 8.31 -14.04 14.92
C THR A 52 9.35 -13.17 14.22
N VAL A 53 10.21 -12.51 14.99
CA VAL A 53 11.16 -11.55 14.43
C VAL A 53 12.03 -12.32 13.44
N LYS A 54 11.72 -12.16 12.15
CA LYS A 54 12.43 -12.78 11.04
C LYS A 54 13.80 -12.09 10.95
N ALA A 55 14.84 -12.86 10.63
CA ALA A 55 16.16 -12.26 10.48
C ALA A 55 16.14 -11.32 9.27
N VAL A 56 16.86 -10.20 9.36
CA VAL A 56 17.03 -9.29 8.23
C VAL A 56 17.70 -10.02 7.09
N ARG A 57 17.07 -9.98 5.92
CA ARG A 57 17.64 -10.50 4.69
C ARG A 57 19.01 -9.83 4.43
N PRO A 58 20.11 -10.59 4.33
CA PRO A 58 21.42 -10.03 4.01
C PRO A 58 21.48 -9.52 2.56
N THR A 59 22.26 -8.49 2.32
CA THR A 59 22.66 -8.10 0.95
C THR A 59 23.50 -9.19 0.29
N PRO A 60 23.58 -9.23 -1.05
CA PRO A 60 24.45 -10.15 -1.77
C PRO A 60 25.90 -10.20 -1.25
N SER A 61 26.50 -9.04 -0.99
CA SER A 61 27.86 -8.95 -0.45
C SER A 61 27.98 -9.58 0.94
N GLU A 62 27.04 -9.32 1.84
CA GLU A 62 27.01 -9.93 3.18
C GLU A 62 26.78 -11.44 3.11
N LYS A 63 25.82 -11.88 2.27
CA LYS A 63 25.51 -13.30 2.04
C LYS A 63 26.74 -14.08 1.56
N MET A 64 27.54 -13.45 0.71
CA MET A 64 28.73 -14.05 0.10
C MET A 64 30.05 -13.75 0.86
N GLY A 65 29.99 -12.96 1.95
CA GLY A 65 31.18 -12.57 2.72
C GLY A 65 32.17 -11.67 1.97
N VAL A 66 31.69 -10.86 1.02
CA VAL A 66 32.51 -9.96 0.20
C VAL A 66 32.67 -8.60 0.88
N ALA A 67 33.92 -8.20 1.13
CA ALA A 67 34.23 -6.84 1.57
C ALA A 67 34.31 -5.90 0.36
N LEU A 68 33.27 -5.08 0.15
CA LEU A 68 33.14 -4.23 -1.06
C LEU A 68 34.20 -3.13 -1.18
N GLY A 69 34.77 -2.65 -0.08
CA GLY A 69 35.75 -1.55 -0.10
C GLY A 69 35.19 -0.27 -0.76
N THR A 70 36.06 0.45 -1.48
CA THR A 70 35.66 1.59 -2.32
C THR A 70 35.18 1.08 -3.67
N LEU A 71 33.94 1.41 -4.04
CA LEU A 71 33.36 1.06 -5.32
C LEU A 71 33.52 2.20 -6.35
N PRO A 72 33.54 1.88 -7.66
CA PRO A 72 33.36 2.88 -8.71
C PRO A 72 32.04 3.63 -8.55
N GLU A 73 32.05 4.93 -8.86
CA GLU A 73 30.86 5.78 -8.82
C GLU A 73 30.52 6.40 -10.19
N VAL A 74 29.24 6.38 -10.56
CA VAL A 74 28.66 7.21 -11.61
C VAL A 74 28.15 8.49 -10.95
N ARG A 75 28.91 9.58 -11.09
CA ARG A 75 28.57 10.88 -10.52
C ARG A 75 27.90 11.78 -11.55
N LEU A 76 26.69 12.24 -11.24
CA LEU A 76 25.97 13.21 -12.05
C LEU A 76 26.50 14.63 -11.77
N GLY A 77 26.26 15.57 -12.70
CA GLY A 77 26.60 16.98 -12.50
C GLY A 77 25.82 17.64 -11.34
N ALA A 78 26.24 18.81 -10.90
CA ALA A 78 25.47 19.60 -9.93
C ALA A 78 24.13 20.07 -10.53
N LEU A 79 23.13 20.25 -9.67
CA LEU A 79 21.80 20.76 -10.04
C LEU A 79 21.64 22.20 -9.55
N ASP A 80 21.11 23.10 -10.38
CA ASP A 80 20.75 24.45 -9.92
C ASP A 80 19.40 24.43 -9.18
N LYS A 81 19.45 24.09 -7.88
CA LYS A 81 18.28 24.08 -6.99
C LYS A 81 17.55 25.43 -6.96
N ASN A 82 18.28 26.56 -7.05
CA ASN A 82 17.68 27.89 -6.97
C ASN A 82 16.87 28.22 -8.22
N ALA A 83 17.32 27.77 -9.40
CA ALA A 83 16.55 27.89 -10.62
C ALA A 83 15.23 27.11 -10.54
N LEU A 84 15.27 25.87 -10.05
CA LEU A 84 14.08 25.03 -9.88
C LEU A 84 13.06 25.65 -8.91
N LEU A 85 13.52 26.15 -7.77
CA LEU A 85 12.63 26.82 -6.80
C LEU A 85 11.96 28.08 -7.37
N LYS A 86 12.65 28.82 -8.25
CA LYS A 86 12.06 29.98 -8.95
C LYS A 86 11.01 29.57 -9.97
N GLU A 87 11.25 28.50 -10.72
CA GLU A 87 10.28 27.93 -11.64
C GLU A 87 9.02 27.45 -10.90
N ASP A 88 9.20 26.74 -9.79
CA ASP A 88 8.10 26.24 -8.95
C ASP A 88 7.21 27.39 -8.44
N ALA A 89 7.82 28.49 -7.99
CA ALA A 89 7.08 29.66 -7.52
C ALA A 89 6.24 30.34 -8.60
N VAL A 90 6.61 30.23 -9.88
CA VAL A 90 5.80 30.74 -11.01
C VAL A 90 4.61 29.81 -11.29
N ASN A 91 4.82 28.51 -11.18
CA ASN A 91 3.81 27.48 -11.49
C ASN A 91 2.73 27.33 -10.40
N GLN A 92 2.98 27.79 -9.15
CA GLN A 92 2.00 27.84 -8.05
C GLN A 92 0.77 28.74 -8.33
N ARG A 93 0.70 29.43 -9.48
CA ARG A 93 -0.44 30.27 -9.87
C ARG A 93 -1.66 29.50 -10.39
N LEU A 94 -1.53 28.19 -10.56
CA LEU A 94 -2.66 27.30 -10.87
C LEU A 94 -3.34 26.93 -9.55
N ARG A 95 -4.65 27.15 -9.41
CA ARG A 95 -5.43 26.83 -8.18
C ARG A 95 -5.44 25.32 -7.83
N VAL A 96 -4.81 24.49 -8.66
CA VAL A 96 -4.57 23.07 -8.47
C VAL A 96 -3.40 22.90 -7.50
N LYS A 97 -3.64 22.22 -6.37
CA LYS A 97 -2.72 22.16 -5.24
C LYS A 97 -1.69 21.02 -5.36
N THR A 98 -1.16 20.74 -6.55
CA THR A 98 -0.01 19.82 -6.73
C THR A 98 1.32 20.52 -6.51
N ARG A 99 2.35 19.79 -6.07
CA ARG A 99 3.68 20.37 -5.82
C ARG A 99 4.80 19.50 -6.38
N ARG A 100 5.73 20.08 -7.15
CA ARG A 100 6.96 19.40 -7.57
C ARG A 100 7.94 19.30 -6.39
N VAL A 101 8.52 18.12 -6.19
CA VAL A 101 9.44 17.82 -5.06
C VAL A 101 10.75 17.18 -5.50
N SER A 102 10.77 16.59 -6.70
CA SER A 102 11.96 16.04 -7.32
C SER A 102 11.96 16.23 -8.83
N VAL A 103 13.16 16.16 -9.44
CA VAL A 103 13.33 16.20 -10.89
C VAL A 103 14.03 14.95 -11.38
N GLY A 104 13.57 14.45 -12.53
CA GLY A 104 14.20 13.34 -13.23
C GLY A 104 15.53 13.75 -13.83
N ARG A 105 16.52 12.89 -13.66
CA ARG A 105 17.86 13.05 -14.25
C ARG A 105 18.19 11.77 -15.00
N ALA A 106 18.61 11.92 -16.26
CA ALA A 106 19.06 10.77 -17.03
C ALA A 106 20.31 10.17 -16.40
N VAL A 107 20.34 8.84 -16.31
CA VAL A 107 21.48 8.06 -15.85
C VAL A 107 21.85 7.08 -16.95
N ARG A 108 23.14 6.83 -17.12
CA ARG A 108 23.64 5.76 -17.99
C ARG A 108 24.64 4.95 -17.20
N LEU A 109 24.20 3.78 -16.77
CA LEU A 109 24.99 2.81 -16.03
C LEU A 109 25.19 1.58 -16.92
N SER A 110 26.41 1.05 -16.94
CA SER A 110 26.80 -0.16 -17.65
C SER A 110 27.62 -1.08 -16.74
N ALA A 111 27.86 -2.31 -17.17
CA ALA A 111 28.68 -3.26 -16.41
C ALA A 111 30.12 -2.75 -16.17
N ALA A 112 30.64 -1.88 -17.06
CA ALA A 112 31.98 -1.30 -16.93
C ALA A 112 32.07 -0.19 -15.88
N ASP A 113 30.94 0.36 -15.45
CA ASP A 113 30.87 1.41 -14.44
C ASP A 113 30.84 0.87 -13.00
N GLY A 114 30.89 -0.46 -12.84
CA GLY A 114 30.97 -1.12 -11.54
C GLY A 114 32.13 -2.09 -11.46
N HIS A 115 32.26 -2.73 -10.30
CA HIS A 115 33.29 -3.71 -10.03
C HIS A 115 32.70 -5.12 -9.95
N TRP A 116 33.31 -6.07 -10.66
CA TRP A 116 32.97 -7.49 -10.57
C TRP A 116 33.89 -8.21 -9.58
N PHE A 117 33.31 -8.89 -8.60
CA PHE A 117 33.97 -9.79 -7.67
C PHE A 117 33.68 -11.24 -8.10
N ASP A 118 34.71 -12.01 -8.41
CA ASP A 118 34.56 -13.45 -8.67
C ASP A 118 34.35 -14.21 -7.36
N LEU A 119 33.37 -15.10 -7.33
CA LEU A 119 32.98 -15.88 -6.14
C LEU A 119 33.28 -17.37 -6.33
N ALA A 120 33.34 -18.09 -5.21
CA ALA A 120 33.41 -19.54 -5.24
C ALA A 120 32.22 -20.14 -6.00
N GLY A 121 32.46 -21.23 -6.75
CA GLY A 121 31.40 -21.89 -7.54
C GLY A 121 31.06 -21.21 -8.86
N GLY A 122 31.79 -20.15 -9.26
CA GLY A 122 31.65 -19.51 -10.57
C GLY A 122 30.55 -18.45 -10.65
N ALA A 123 29.87 -18.16 -9.54
CA ALA A 123 29.02 -16.97 -9.40
C ALA A 123 29.87 -15.70 -9.35
N ARG A 124 29.25 -14.54 -9.59
CA ARG A 124 29.92 -13.24 -9.52
C ARG A 124 29.03 -12.20 -8.86
N LEU A 125 29.63 -11.29 -8.13
CA LEU A 125 28.94 -10.11 -7.60
C LEU A 125 29.40 -8.87 -8.36
N TRP A 126 28.47 -8.10 -8.92
CA TRP A 126 28.73 -6.78 -9.46
C TRP A 126 28.26 -5.71 -8.48
N ALA A 127 29.03 -4.65 -8.26
CA ALA A 127 28.59 -3.53 -7.43
C ALA A 127 29.06 -2.18 -7.99
N ALA A 128 28.18 -1.17 -7.90
CA ALA A 128 28.46 0.21 -8.27
C ALA A 128 27.67 1.19 -7.40
N GLU A 129 28.10 2.46 -7.41
CA GLU A 129 27.38 3.55 -6.77
C GLU A 129 26.96 4.61 -7.79
N ILE A 130 25.78 5.19 -7.59
CA ILE A 130 25.31 6.36 -8.33
C ILE A 130 25.24 7.52 -7.35
N VAL A 131 25.79 8.67 -7.74
CA VAL A 131 25.81 9.88 -6.92
C VAL A 131 25.12 11.01 -7.67
N SER A 132 24.07 11.55 -7.08
CA SER A 132 23.44 12.79 -7.53
C SER A 132 23.70 13.89 -6.51
N PRO A 133 24.76 14.69 -6.70
CA PRO A 133 25.23 15.66 -5.69
C PRO A 133 24.11 16.55 -5.16
N ASP A 134 24.13 16.80 -3.85
CA ASP A 134 23.20 17.67 -3.12
C ASP A 134 21.73 17.19 -3.09
N ALA A 135 21.44 15.99 -3.59
CA ALA A 135 20.11 15.40 -3.47
C ALA A 135 19.81 15.03 -2.02
N LEU A 136 18.60 15.37 -1.57
CA LEU A 136 18.09 15.00 -0.24
C LEU A 136 17.61 13.55 -0.20
N GLY A 137 17.30 13.01 -1.37
CA GLY A 137 16.98 11.62 -1.59
C GLY A 137 17.10 11.29 -3.07
N VAL A 138 17.44 10.04 -3.36
CA VAL A 138 17.61 9.50 -4.70
C VAL A 138 16.74 8.27 -4.87
N ARG A 139 16.04 8.22 -6.00
CA ARG A 139 15.19 7.10 -6.38
C ARG A 139 15.55 6.66 -7.79
N LEU A 140 15.83 5.38 -8.00
CA LEU A 140 16.28 4.88 -9.31
C LEU A 140 15.11 4.30 -10.09
N HIS A 141 15.10 4.55 -11.40
CA HIS A 141 14.26 3.82 -12.34
C HIS A 141 15.08 2.72 -13.02
N PHE A 142 14.62 1.49 -12.87
CA PHE A 142 15.12 0.35 -13.62
C PHE A 142 14.19 0.09 -14.80
N GLN A 143 14.79 -0.04 -15.97
CA GLN A 143 14.12 -0.45 -17.20
C GLN A 143 14.61 -1.83 -17.63
N SER A 144 13.72 -2.64 -18.17
CA SER A 144 14.04 -4.01 -18.64
C SER A 144 14.72 -4.89 -17.58
N LEU A 145 14.35 -4.75 -16.31
CA LEU A 145 14.84 -5.58 -15.21
C LEU A 145 14.38 -7.04 -15.40
N ARG A 146 15.30 -7.91 -15.81
CA ARG A 146 15.04 -9.33 -16.13
C ARG A 146 16.11 -10.22 -15.55
N LEU A 147 16.09 -10.34 -14.22
CA LEU A 147 17.04 -11.17 -13.50
C LEU A 147 16.89 -12.66 -13.89
N PRO A 148 17.98 -13.37 -14.25
CA PRO A 148 17.91 -14.80 -14.51
C PRO A 148 17.64 -15.57 -13.20
N ALA A 149 17.15 -16.81 -13.31
CA ALA A 149 16.90 -17.66 -12.15
C ALA A 149 18.15 -17.78 -11.26
N GLY A 150 17.99 -17.58 -9.94
CA GLY A 150 19.09 -17.59 -8.97
C GLY A 150 19.90 -16.29 -8.91
N ALA A 151 19.55 -15.26 -9.68
CA ALA A 151 20.14 -13.94 -9.53
C ALA A 151 19.41 -13.09 -8.48
N GLU A 152 20.17 -12.22 -7.82
CA GLU A 152 19.66 -11.26 -6.83
C GLU A 152 20.16 -9.86 -7.16
N LEU A 153 19.33 -8.86 -6.95
CA LEU A 153 19.66 -7.44 -7.02
C LEU A 153 19.30 -6.81 -5.67
N ALA A 154 20.21 -6.04 -5.11
CA ALA A 154 19.96 -5.24 -3.92
C ALA A 154 20.28 -3.77 -4.21
N VAL A 155 19.37 -2.87 -3.83
CA VAL A 155 19.56 -1.42 -3.97
C VAL A 155 19.37 -0.75 -2.61
N TYR A 156 20.31 0.10 -2.21
CA TYR A 156 20.28 0.75 -0.90
C TYR A 156 21.16 2.00 -0.83
N ALA A 157 20.88 2.91 0.10
CA ALA A 157 21.84 3.95 0.48
C ALA A 157 23.02 3.32 1.23
N PRO A 158 24.28 3.43 0.76
CA PRO A 158 25.41 2.98 1.54
C PRO A 158 25.49 3.82 2.82
N ARG A 159 25.66 3.17 3.97
CA ARG A 159 25.87 3.90 5.22
C ARG A 159 27.22 4.60 5.18
N ASP A 160 27.26 5.87 5.56
CA ASP A 160 28.53 6.50 5.88
C ASP A 160 29.21 5.69 6.99
N ALA A 161 30.51 5.44 6.86
CA ALA A 161 31.29 4.72 7.87
C ALA A 161 31.25 5.40 9.26
N SER A 162 30.85 6.68 9.33
CA SER A 162 30.67 7.48 10.54
C SER A 162 29.28 7.37 11.19
N GLN A 163 28.28 6.81 10.49
CA GLN A 163 26.88 6.65 10.93
C GLN A 163 26.61 5.24 11.46
N ALA A 164 27.65 4.53 11.93
CA ALA A 164 27.51 3.30 12.69
C ALA A 164 26.91 3.60 14.07
N VAL A 165 25.64 4.00 14.11
CA VAL A 165 24.86 4.10 15.35
C VAL A 165 24.91 2.73 16.03
N ALA A 166 25.20 2.76 17.33
CA ALA A 166 25.42 1.59 18.17
C ALA A 166 24.34 0.52 17.91
N ARG A 167 24.78 -0.61 17.36
CA ARG A 167 23.93 -1.78 17.18
C ARG A 167 23.55 -2.30 18.56
N ASN A 168 22.26 -2.52 18.80
CA ASN A 168 21.80 -3.43 19.85
C ASN A 168 22.20 -4.86 19.48
N GLY A 169 23.50 -5.21 19.51
CA GLY A 169 24.05 -6.58 19.57
C GLY A 169 23.65 -7.63 18.51
N TYR A 170 22.69 -7.35 17.63
CA TYR A 170 22.02 -8.31 16.76
C TYR A 170 21.92 -7.72 15.35
N ALA A 171 23.02 -7.73 14.61
CA ALA A 171 23.05 -7.29 13.20
C ALA A 171 22.01 -8.01 12.30
N GLN A 172 21.60 -9.20 12.73
CA GLN A 172 20.57 -10.02 12.10
C GLN A 172 19.13 -9.51 12.32
N PHE A 173 18.91 -8.47 13.14
CA PHE A 173 17.59 -7.91 13.45
C PHE A 173 17.65 -6.37 13.42
N ASP A 174 17.63 -5.79 12.22
CA ASP A 174 17.59 -4.35 11.94
C ASP A 174 16.32 -3.99 11.15
N PRO A 175 15.21 -3.67 11.83
CA PRO A 175 13.94 -3.31 11.17
C PRO A 175 14.02 -1.99 10.38
N ASP A 176 15.06 -1.18 10.62
CA ASP A 176 15.25 0.11 9.99
C ASP A 176 16.11 0.02 8.72
N ARG A 177 16.64 -1.16 8.41
CA ARG A 177 17.41 -1.40 7.19
C ARG A 177 16.53 -1.29 5.95
N LYS A 178 16.71 -0.22 5.17
CA LYS A 178 16.03 0.00 3.88
C LYS A 178 16.89 -0.54 2.73
N VAL A 179 16.57 -1.75 2.26
CA VAL A 179 17.13 -2.35 1.03
C VAL A 179 15.99 -2.82 0.14
N ASP A 180 15.99 -2.42 -1.13
CA ASP A 180 15.11 -3.03 -2.13
C ASP A 180 15.79 -4.27 -2.68
N PHE A 181 15.11 -5.41 -2.60
CA PHE A 181 15.57 -6.67 -3.15
C PHE A 181 14.72 -7.07 -4.35
N TYR A 182 15.39 -7.54 -5.40
CA TYR A 182 14.74 -8.16 -6.55
C TYR A 182 15.42 -9.49 -6.86
N GLU A 183 14.64 -10.48 -7.26
CA GLU A 183 15.15 -11.81 -7.60
C GLU A 183 14.62 -12.24 -8.97
N GLY A 184 15.35 -13.15 -9.62
CA GLY A 184 14.90 -13.76 -10.86
C GLY A 184 13.66 -14.62 -10.66
N SER A 185 12.48 -14.05 -10.89
CA SER A 185 11.21 -14.77 -10.93
C SER A 185 10.44 -14.46 -12.22
N ALA A 186 9.57 -15.39 -12.64
CA ALA A 186 8.71 -15.18 -13.81
C ALA A 186 7.62 -14.10 -13.61
N ALA A 187 7.53 -13.50 -12.42
CA ALA A 187 6.47 -12.56 -12.02
C ALA A 187 6.91 -11.09 -11.99
N ALA A 188 8.20 -10.79 -12.18
CA ALA A 188 8.72 -9.43 -11.99
C ALA A 188 8.33 -8.47 -13.12
N SER A 189 7.95 -7.23 -12.75
CA SER A 189 7.81 -6.12 -13.69
C SER A 189 9.15 -5.80 -14.34
N SER A 190 9.15 -5.48 -15.63
CA SER A 190 10.37 -5.05 -16.33
C SER A 190 10.77 -3.62 -16.01
N ASP A 191 9.81 -2.76 -15.65
CA ASP A 191 10.06 -1.36 -15.32
C ASP A 191 9.65 -1.12 -13.87
N VAL A 192 10.59 -0.66 -13.05
CA VAL A 192 10.43 -0.55 -11.61
C VAL A 192 11.11 0.71 -11.10
N TRP A 193 10.40 1.46 -10.28
CA TRP A 193 11.02 2.46 -9.41
C TRP A 193 11.41 1.82 -8.09
N THR A 194 12.62 2.07 -7.62
CA THR A 194 13.00 1.76 -6.23
C THR A 194 12.20 2.64 -5.26
N ARG A 195 12.31 2.39 -3.97
CA ARG A 195 11.98 3.41 -2.96
C ARG A 195 12.94 4.59 -3.02
N THR A 196 12.57 5.69 -2.35
CA THR A 196 13.50 6.80 -2.16
C THR A 196 14.52 6.44 -1.08
N PHE A 197 15.80 6.54 -1.42
CA PHE A 197 16.91 6.39 -0.49
C PHE A 197 17.39 7.77 -0.05
N ALA A 198 17.49 7.99 1.27
CA ALA A 198 17.92 9.27 1.80
C ALA A 198 19.37 9.61 1.40
N GLY A 199 19.62 10.88 1.13
CA GLY A 199 20.92 11.40 0.72
C GLY A 199 21.19 11.31 -0.78
N GLU A 200 22.42 11.62 -1.15
CA GLU A 200 22.84 11.80 -2.55
C GLU A 200 23.36 10.54 -3.25
N ARG A 201 23.50 9.43 -2.52
CA ARG A 201 24.21 8.23 -2.96
C ARG A 201 23.34 6.98 -2.84
N VAL A 202 23.31 6.19 -3.90
CA VAL A 202 22.66 4.88 -3.94
C VAL A 202 23.64 3.84 -4.46
N ARG A 203 23.68 2.69 -3.80
CA ARG A 203 24.47 1.53 -4.18
C ARG A 203 23.58 0.45 -4.79
N ILE A 204 24.11 -0.20 -5.82
CA ILE A 204 23.50 -1.35 -6.48
C ILE A 204 24.45 -2.53 -6.34
N GLU A 205 23.93 -3.68 -5.92
CA GLU A 205 24.60 -4.97 -5.91
C GLU A 205 23.83 -5.97 -6.77
N TYR A 206 24.48 -6.61 -7.72
CA TYR A 206 23.91 -7.64 -8.59
C TYR A 206 24.69 -8.96 -8.44
N LEU A 207 24.05 -9.97 -7.85
CA LEU A 207 24.57 -11.33 -7.78
C LEU A 207 24.18 -12.09 -9.05
N ALA A 208 25.17 -12.33 -9.90
CA ALA A 208 25.03 -13.12 -11.10
C ALA A 208 25.29 -14.61 -10.79
N PRO A 209 24.37 -15.53 -11.15
CA PRO A 209 24.57 -16.96 -10.94
C PRO A 209 25.70 -17.51 -11.82
N ALA A 210 26.19 -18.70 -11.48
CA ALA A 210 27.24 -19.35 -12.25
C ALA A 210 26.84 -19.54 -13.72
N GLY A 211 27.74 -19.19 -14.64
CA GLY A 211 27.49 -19.28 -16.09
C GLY A 211 26.74 -18.08 -16.69
N ALA A 212 26.31 -17.09 -15.90
CA ALA A 212 25.79 -15.83 -16.43
C ALA A 212 26.90 -15.02 -17.13
N GLY A 213 26.51 -14.23 -18.15
CA GLY A 213 27.40 -13.29 -18.82
C GLY A 213 27.81 -12.12 -17.90
N GLN A 214 28.73 -11.26 -18.37
CA GLN A 214 29.12 -10.02 -17.67
C GLN A 214 28.28 -8.80 -18.08
N GLU A 215 27.12 -9.03 -18.69
CA GLU A 215 26.16 -7.97 -19.01
C GLU A 215 25.17 -7.78 -17.87
N LEU A 216 24.75 -6.55 -17.62
CA LEU A 216 23.70 -6.28 -16.64
C LEU A 216 22.34 -6.65 -17.25
N PRO A 217 21.52 -7.47 -16.56
CA PRO A 217 20.19 -7.84 -17.04
C PRO A 217 19.12 -6.76 -16.75
N PHE A 218 19.55 -5.49 -16.70
CA PHE A 218 18.74 -4.32 -16.41
C PHE A 218 19.44 -3.06 -16.94
N ARG A 219 18.66 -1.98 -17.08
CA ARG A 219 19.18 -0.63 -17.34
C ARG A 219 18.71 0.30 -16.24
N VAL A 220 19.59 1.18 -15.77
CA VAL A 220 19.20 2.35 -14.99
C VAL A 220 19.20 3.53 -15.96
N ASP A 221 18.02 4.00 -16.35
CA ASP A 221 17.83 5.04 -17.37
C ASP A 221 17.61 6.43 -16.76
N SER A 222 17.06 6.50 -15.54
CA SER A 222 16.85 7.74 -14.83
C SER A 222 16.88 7.59 -13.31
N LEU A 223 17.06 8.72 -12.62
CA LEU A 223 16.81 8.85 -11.19
C LEU A 223 15.95 10.07 -10.91
N GLN A 224 15.19 10.04 -9.82
CA GLN A 224 14.63 11.26 -9.22
C GLN A 224 15.63 11.84 -8.23
N HIS A 225 15.90 13.14 -8.38
CA HIS A 225 16.68 13.96 -7.45
C HIS A 225 15.70 14.76 -6.59
N ALA A 226 15.51 14.37 -5.33
CA ALA A 226 14.71 15.14 -4.39
C ALA A 226 15.47 16.39 -3.92
N TYR A 227 14.87 17.57 -4.11
CA TYR A 227 15.51 18.87 -3.80
C TYR A 227 14.70 19.73 -2.83
N VAL A 228 13.44 19.38 -2.59
CA VAL A 228 12.58 20.04 -1.60
C VAL A 228 12.70 19.28 -0.29
N ASP A 229 13.24 19.93 0.74
CA ASP A 229 13.34 19.35 2.08
C ASP A 229 12.03 19.54 2.83
N PRO A 230 11.28 18.48 3.19
CA PRO A 230 10.07 18.63 3.99
C PRO A 230 10.36 19.20 5.40
N VAL A 231 11.56 18.97 5.96
CA VAL A 231 11.98 19.35 7.32
C VAL A 231 13.51 19.50 7.39
N ASP A 232 14.10 20.60 6.88
CA ASP A 232 15.55 20.79 7.06
C ASP A 232 15.86 21.26 8.49
N LEU A 233 16.37 20.31 9.30
CA LEU A 233 16.66 20.42 10.72
C LEU A 233 17.86 21.33 11.06
N ALA A 234 18.74 21.67 10.10
CA ALA A 234 19.95 22.43 10.42
C ALA A 234 19.79 23.95 10.22
N ALA A 235 19.07 24.38 9.18
CA ALA A 235 18.87 25.81 8.91
C ALA A 235 17.63 26.39 9.63
N ARG A 236 16.62 25.56 9.92
CA ARG A 236 15.32 26.02 10.43
C ARG A 236 15.11 25.83 11.93
N SER A 237 15.95 25.03 12.60
CA SER A 237 15.93 24.91 14.07
C SER A 237 16.23 26.24 14.78
N LEU A 238 16.78 27.23 14.08
CA LEU A 238 16.99 28.58 14.62
C LEU A 238 15.76 29.50 14.43
N VAL A 239 14.78 29.14 13.60
CA VAL A 239 13.66 30.02 13.19
C VAL A 239 12.24 29.41 13.19
N ASN A 240 12.05 28.12 13.50
CA ASN A 240 10.72 27.47 13.55
C ASN A 240 9.87 27.64 12.26
N GLU A 241 10.50 27.72 11.09
CA GLU A 241 9.77 27.87 9.81
C GLU A 241 9.18 26.54 9.32
N LYS A 242 7.90 26.31 9.64
CA LYS A 242 7.05 25.28 9.01
C LYS A 242 6.86 25.61 7.52
N GLN A 243 6.75 24.60 6.65
CA GLN A 243 6.41 24.87 5.25
C GLN A 243 4.92 25.15 5.08
N ALA A 244 4.09 24.47 5.88
CA ALA A 244 2.68 24.75 5.95
C ALA A 244 2.41 26.09 6.66
N GLY A 245 1.38 26.80 6.24
CA GLY A 245 0.98 28.06 6.84
C GLY A 245 0.66 27.94 8.34
N SER A 246 0.87 29.03 9.09
CA SER A 246 0.80 29.02 10.56
C SER A 246 -0.60 28.80 11.13
N CYS A 247 -1.65 28.85 10.31
CA CYS A 247 -3.03 28.62 10.71
C CYS A 247 -3.44 27.14 10.74
N GLU A 248 -2.59 26.25 10.21
CA GLU A 248 -2.88 24.81 10.13
C GLU A 248 -2.81 24.14 11.50
N ASN A 249 -3.77 23.25 11.79
CA ASN A 249 -3.82 22.54 13.07
C ASN A 249 -3.04 21.23 12.98
N ASP A 250 -2.27 20.91 14.02
CA ASP A 250 -1.64 19.60 14.16
C ASP A 250 -2.69 18.52 14.42
N VAL A 251 -2.71 17.47 13.60
CA VAL A 251 -3.67 16.37 13.71
C VAL A 251 -3.66 15.69 15.09
N THR A 252 -2.51 15.68 15.78
CA THR A 252 -2.40 15.02 17.09
C THR A 252 -2.99 15.82 18.25
N CYS A 253 -3.44 17.05 18.00
CA CYS A 253 -4.27 17.81 18.93
C CYS A 253 -5.74 17.36 18.92
N HIS A 254 -6.11 16.44 18.02
CA HIS A 254 -7.47 15.98 17.76
C HIS A 254 -7.56 14.45 17.86
N PRO A 255 -7.47 13.89 19.09
CA PRO A 255 -7.47 12.43 19.30
C PRO A 255 -8.75 11.73 18.82
N GLU A 256 -9.87 12.45 18.73
CA GLU A 256 -11.12 11.96 18.16
C GLU A 256 -10.99 11.57 16.67
N TRP A 257 -9.99 12.11 15.96
CA TRP A 257 -9.67 11.79 14.57
C TRP A 257 -8.48 10.84 14.40
N ALA A 258 -7.96 10.27 15.49
CA ALA A 258 -6.71 9.49 15.48
C ALA A 258 -6.76 8.28 14.54
N ASP A 259 -7.92 7.64 14.38
CA ASP A 259 -8.07 6.48 13.51
C ASP A 259 -8.13 6.89 12.03
N VAL A 260 -8.98 7.86 11.66
CA VAL A 260 -9.00 8.39 10.29
C VAL A 260 -7.63 8.96 9.90
N ALA A 261 -6.92 9.60 10.84
CA ALA A 261 -5.56 10.08 10.60
C ALA A 261 -4.62 8.95 10.16
N LYS A 262 -4.76 7.71 10.67
CA LYS A 262 -3.95 6.55 10.24
C LYS A 262 -4.29 6.06 8.83
N ALA A 263 -5.44 6.43 8.27
CA ALA A 263 -5.78 6.13 6.88
C ALA A 263 -5.11 7.07 5.88
N VAL A 264 -4.73 8.27 6.32
CA VAL A 264 -4.20 9.35 5.46
C VAL A 264 -2.69 9.26 5.33
N SER A 265 -2.20 9.39 4.10
CA SER A 265 -0.77 9.51 3.79
C SER A 265 -0.45 10.68 2.88
N ARG A 266 0.81 11.08 2.94
CA ARG A 266 1.49 11.87 1.93
C ARG A 266 1.91 10.93 0.80
N VAL A 267 1.73 11.33 -0.45
CA VAL A 267 2.15 10.54 -1.61
C VAL A 267 3.07 11.31 -2.54
N GLU A 268 4.10 10.64 -3.02
CA GLU A 268 4.92 11.12 -4.13
C GLU A 268 4.77 10.20 -5.34
N PHE A 269 4.79 10.76 -6.54
CA PHE A 269 4.67 10.02 -7.80
C PHE A 269 5.43 10.74 -8.90
N VAL A 270 5.79 10.02 -9.96
CA VAL A 270 6.51 10.56 -11.11
C VAL A 270 5.54 10.74 -12.28
N GLU A 271 5.48 11.94 -12.82
CA GLU A 271 4.72 12.28 -14.03
C GLU A 271 5.60 13.21 -14.89
N ASP A 272 5.63 13.01 -16.21
CA ASP A 272 6.44 13.81 -17.14
C ASP A 272 7.91 14.00 -16.71
N GLY A 273 8.48 12.97 -16.09
CA GLY A 273 9.87 12.94 -15.63
C GLY A 273 10.15 13.69 -14.32
N SER A 274 9.19 14.42 -13.75
CA SER A 274 9.36 15.08 -12.44
C SER A 274 8.58 14.33 -11.36
N GLY A 275 9.04 14.44 -10.11
CA GLY A 275 8.29 13.95 -8.97
C GLY A 275 7.37 15.02 -8.39
N PHE A 276 6.13 14.63 -8.16
CA PHE A 276 5.07 15.45 -7.61
C PHE A 276 4.54 14.87 -6.31
N LEU A 277 3.88 15.72 -5.55
CA LEU A 277 3.38 15.47 -4.21
C LEU A 277 1.89 15.76 -4.13
N CYS A 278 1.16 14.83 -3.50
CA CYS A 278 -0.25 14.95 -3.13
C CYS A 278 -0.52 14.25 -1.77
N SER A 279 -1.80 14.18 -1.40
CA SER A 279 -2.33 13.42 -0.26
C SER A 279 -3.34 12.37 -0.75
N GLY A 280 -3.77 11.51 0.16
CA GLY A 280 -4.87 10.58 -0.07
C GLY A 280 -5.09 9.65 1.13
N GLN A 281 -6.00 8.70 0.97
CA GLN A 281 -6.46 7.85 2.07
C GLN A 281 -6.83 6.43 1.65
N LEU A 282 -6.57 5.48 2.54
CA LEU A 282 -7.15 4.14 2.44
C LEU A 282 -8.67 4.19 2.61
N LEU A 283 -9.40 3.46 1.76
CA LEU A 283 -10.86 3.31 1.84
C LEU A 283 -11.24 1.88 2.18
N ASN A 284 -12.17 1.74 3.12
CA ASN A 284 -12.82 0.47 3.39
C ASN A 284 -13.71 0.04 2.21
N ASP A 285 -14.02 -1.25 2.12
CA ASP A 285 -15.04 -1.81 1.26
C ASP A 285 -16.15 -2.48 2.11
N ASN A 286 -17.25 -2.89 1.47
CA ASN A 286 -18.37 -3.50 2.16
C ASN A 286 -18.08 -4.94 2.63
N ALA A 287 -17.06 -5.61 2.08
CA ALA A 287 -16.62 -6.93 2.51
C ALA A 287 -15.67 -6.86 3.72
N GLN A 288 -15.09 -5.69 3.99
CA GLN A 288 -14.14 -5.46 5.08
C GLN A 288 -12.92 -6.40 4.99
N ASP A 289 -12.45 -6.64 3.77
CA ASP A 289 -11.39 -7.61 3.49
C ASP A 289 -9.97 -6.99 3.47
N PHE A 290 -9.87 -5.71 3.85
CA PHE A 290 -8.61 -4.96 3.89
C PHE A 290 -7.88 -4.88 2.54
N THR A 291 -8.60 -5.01 1.42
CA THR A 291 -8.08 -4.61 0.11
C THR A 291 -7.53 -3.19 0.21
N PRO A 292 -6.29 -2.92 -0.21
CA PRO A 292 -5.63 -1.63 0.00
C PRO A 292 -6.07 -0.61 -1.07
N TYR A 293 -7.38 -0.38 -1.16
CA TYR A 293 -7.95 0.67 -1.99
C TYR A 293 -7.53 2.03 -1.44
N TYR A 294 -6.94 2.86 -2.29
CA TYR A 294 -6.44 4.17 -1.92
C TYR A 294 -7.03 5.25 -2.83
N LEU A 295 -7.74 6.21 -2.23
CA LEU A 295 -8.35 7.32 -2.94
C LEU A 295 -7.43 8.55 -2.90
N THR A 296 -7.21 9.14 -4.07
CA THR A 296 -6.54 10.43 -4.29
C THR A 296 -7.22 11.15 -5.46
N ALA A 297 -6.60 12.21 -5.98
CA ALA A 297 -7.15 13.01 -7.08
C ALA A 297 -6.67 12.58 -8.47
N ASN A 298 -7.52 12.76 -9.49
CA ASN A 298 -7.19 12.48 -10.90
C ASN A 298 -6.08 13.40 -11.41
N HIS A 299 -6.13 14.69 -11.06
CA HIS A 299 -5.11 15.65 -11.46
C HIS A 299 -3.74 15.40 -10.79
N CYS A 300 -3.69 14.57 -9.74
CA CYS A 300 -2.44 14.05 -9.20
C CYS A 300 -1.98 12.85 -10.03
N ILE A 301 -2.74 11.76 -10.01
CA ILE A 301 -2.34 10.50 -10.63
C ILE A 301 -3.42 10.09 -11.62
N SER A 302 -3.12 10.10 -12.91
CA SER A 302 -4.08 9.75 -13.97
C SER A 302 -3.62 8.61 -14.88
N THR A 303 -2.36 8.18 -14.77
CA THR A 303 -1.75 7.18 -15.65
C THR A 303 -1.29 5.95 -14.87
N PRO A 304 -1.26 4.75 -15.49
CA PRO A 304 -0.67 3.57 -14.88
C PRO A 304 0.81 3.74 -14.51
N GLY A 305 1.56 4.53 -15.30
CA GLY A 305 2.97 4.84 -15.03
C GLY A 305 3.14 5.63 -13.73
N ALA A 306 2.35 6.70 -13.57
CA ALA A 306 2.34 7.47 -12.32
C ALA A 306 1.94 6.59 -11.12
N ALA A 307 0.87 5.79 -11.25
CA ALA A 307 0.43 4.86 -10.21
C ALA A 307 1.52 3.84 -9.81
N GLY A 308 2.21 3.24 -10.79
CA GLY A 308 3.31 2.31 -10.55
C GLY A 308 4.51 2.96 -9.88
N SER A 309 4.68 4.27 -10.05
CA SER A 309 5.72 5.07 -9.41
C SER A 309 5.32 5.63 -8.03
N THR A 310 4.13 5.38 -7.50
CA THR A 310 3.72 6.04 -6.25
C THR A 310 4.52 5.53 -5.05
N GLU A 311 5.04 6.42 -4.21
CA GLU A 311 5.55 6.15 -2.86
C GLU A 311 4.61 6.77 -1.82
N PHE A 312 4.17 5.96 -0.87
CA PHE A 312 3.25 6.36 0.19
C PHE A 312 4.03 6.54 1.50
N PHE A 313 3.90 7.69 2.14
CA PHE A 313 4.55 8.00 3.41
C PHE A 313 3.50 8.01 4.53
N TRP A 314 3.51 6.96 5.34
CA TRP A 314 2.53 6.74 6.39
C TRP A 314 2.98 7.38 7.69
N LEU A 315 2.01 7.75 8.54
CA LEU A 315 2.27 8.21 9.92
C LEU A 315 3.28 9.39 9.99
N TYR A 316 3.40 10.18 8.93
CA TYR A 316 4.17 11.42 8.93
C TYR A 316 3.41 12.52 9.68
N GLN A 317 3.45 12.43 11.00
CA GLN A 317 2.78 13.30 11.96
C GLN A 317 3.59 13.37 13.25
N THR A 318 3.36 14.39 14.07
CA THR A 318 3.96 14.50 15.40
C THR A 318 3.53 13.34 16.29
N SER A 319 4.30 13.03 17.34
CA SER A 319 3.95 11.99 18.31
C SER A 319 3.02 12.50 19.42
N ALA A 320 2.89 13.81 19.56
CA ALA A 320 2.02 14.51 20.51
C ALA A 320 1.65 15.89 19.95
N CYS A 321 0.51 16.44 20.40
CA CYS A 321 0.00 17.74 19.97
C CYS A 321 1.09 18.83 19.96
N ASN A 322 1.35 19.40 18.78
CA ASN A 322 2.36 20.44 18.54
C ASN A 322 3.79 20.04 18.91
N GLY A 323 4.09 18.74 18.93
CA GLY A 323 5.43 18.20 19.14
C GLY A 323 6.33 18.38 17.92
N ASN A 324 7.52 17.78 17.98
CA ASN A 324 8.44 17.76 16.85
C ASN A 324 8.01 16.68 15.84
N PRO A 325 7.87 17.03 14.55
CA PRO A 325 7.58 16.02 13.53
C PRO A 325 8.80 15.13 13.29
N PRO A 326 8.58 13.84 12.93
CA PRO A 326 9.67 12.97 12.51
C PRO A 326 10.25 13.44 11.17
N SER A 327 11.46 12.97 10.82
CA SER A 327 11.95 13.14 9.46
C SER A 327 11.09 12.31 8.50
N LEU A 328 10.78 12.84 7.30
CA LEU A 328 10.05 12.10 6.28
C LEU A 328 10.77 10.78 5.93
N ASN A 329 12.09 10.77 5.88
CA ASN A 329 12.89 9.58 5.56
C ASN A 329 12.87 8.50 6.64
N SER A 330 12.33 8.80 7.83
CA SER A 330 12.22 7.88 8.96
C SER A 330 10.85 7.20 9.07
N VAL A 331 9.85 7.66 8.33
CA VAL A 331 8.50 7.13 8.46
C VAL A 331 8.30 5.86 7.65
N PRO A 332 7.33 4.98 8.00
CA PRO A 332 7.02 3.82 7.18
C PRO A 332 6.56 4.21 5.78
N THR A 333 7.02 3.45 4.77
CA THR A 333 6.63 3.68 3.37
C THR A 333 6.11 2.43 2.68
N SER A 334 5.25 2.62 1.69
CA SER A 334 4.82 1.60 0.73
C SER A 334 5.17 2.06 -0.68
N ASN A 335 5.46 1.14 -1.59
CA ASN A 335 5.93 1.44 -2.95
C ASN A 335 5.07 0.78 -4.01
N GLY A 336 4.66 1.57 -5.01
CA GLY A 336 3.89 1.14 -6.16
C GLY A 336 2.41 0.95 -5.87
N ALA A 337 1.62 1.15 -6.93
CA ALA A 337 0.21 0.86 -6.97
C ALA A 337 -0.25 0.53 -8.41
N THR A 338 -1.41 -0.10 -8.51
CA THR A 338 -2.13 -0.24 -9.79
C THR A 338 -3.26 0.78 -9.88
N LEU A 339 -3.47 1.31 -11.08
CA LEU A 339 -4.58 2.24 -11.36
C LEU A 339 -5.89 1.45 -11.49
N ALA A 340 -6.74 1.47 -10.47
CA ALA A 340 -7.99 0.71 -10.47
C ALA A 340 -9.13 1.46 -11.18
N SER A 341 -9.24 2.77 -10.94
CA SER A 341 -10.25 3.61 -11.60
C SER A 341 -9.86 5.08 -11.49
N THR A 342 -10.08 5.88 -12.53
CA THR A 342 -9.81 7.32 -12.49
C THR A 342 -10.78 8.07 -13.38
N SER A 343 -11.15 9.29 -12.99
CA SER A 343 -11.99 10.16 -13.82
C SER A 343 -11.82 11.64 -13.49
N PRO A 344 -11.74 12.52 -14.50
CA PRO A 344 -11.78 13.97 -14.29
C PRO A 344 -13.19 14.47 -13.90
N THR A 345 -14.25 13.68 -14.09
CA THR A 345 -15.65 14.11 -13.86
C THR A 345 -15.98 14.44 -12.40
N SER A 346 -15.21 13.90 -11.47
CA SER A 346 -15.22 14.27 -10.06
C SER A 346 -13.79 14.26 -9.51
N ASP A 347 -12.81 14.48 -10.39
CA ASP A 347 -11.37 14.54 -10.08
C ASP A 347 -10.86 13.46 -9.11
N TYR A 348 -11.20 12.19 -9.33
CA TYR A 348 -10.80 11.12 -8.43
C TYR A 348 -9.89 10.10 -9.12
N THR A 349 -9.03 9.49 -8.31
CA THR A 349 -8.29 8.29 -8.64
C THR A 349 -8.37 7.31 -7.50
N LEU A 350 -8.83 6.09 -7.81
CA LEU A 350 -8.75 4.93 -6.96
C LEU A 350 -7.58 4.05 -7.40
N LEU A 351 -6.66 3.80 -6.48
CA LEU A 351 -5.52 2.91 -6.64
C LEU A 351 -5.73 1.63 -5.83
N ILE A 352 -5.00 0.57 -6.19
CA ILE A 352 -4.74 -0.56 -5.29
C ILE A 352 -3.24 -0.57 -5.02
N ILE A 353 -2.84 -0.34 -3.77
CA ILE A 353 -1.43 -0.34 -3.37
C ILE A 353 -0.87 -1.75 -3.54
N THR A 354 0.32 -1.86 -4.13
CA THR A 354 1.00 -3.15 -4.34
C THR A 354 2.08 -3.40 -3.30
N GLY A 355 2.75 -2.34 -2.84
CA GLY A 355 3.78 -2.43 -1.80
C GLY A 355 3.21 -2.80 -0.43
N ALA A 356 4.06 -3.39 0.42
CA ALA A 356 3.67 -3.73 1.78
C ALA A 356 3.19 -2.51 2.55
N LEU A 357 1.98 -2.60 3.11
CA LEU A 357 1.46 -1.67 4.10
C LEU A 357 2.07 -1.93 5.49
N PRO A 358 2.42 -0.85 6.24
CA PRO A 358 2.80 -0.97 7.65
C PRO A 358 1.62 -1.40 8.52
N ASP A 359 1.94 -1.93 9.70
CA ASP A 359 0.94 -2.31 10.70
C ASP A 359 0.27 -1.05 11.30
N ASN A 360 -0.89 -1.22 11.95
CA ASN A 360 -1.66 -0.16 12.61
C ASN A 360 -2.22 0.94 11.70
N LEU A 361 -2.40 0.67 10.40
CA LEU A 361 -3.19 1.55 9.53
C LEU A 361 -4.71 1.37 9.73
N PHE A 362 -5.46 2.31 9.18
CA PHE A 362 -6.92 2.35 9.22
C PHE A 362 -7.48 2.48 7.80
N TRP A 363 -8.64 1.87 7.55
CA TRP A 363 -9.38 1.98 6.30
C TRP A 363 -10.56 2.89 6.55
N ALA A 364 -10.55 4.08 5.96
CA ALA A 364 -11.57 5.06 6.24
C ALA A 364 -12.94 4.64 5.68
N GLY A 365 -13.99 4.96 6.42
CA GLY A 365 -15.37 4.82 5.94
C GLY A 365 -15.69 5.84 4.86
N TRP A 366 -16.79 5.61 4.14
CA TRP A 366 -17.28 6.49 3.08
C TRP A 366 -18.79 6.41 2.97
N THR A 367 -19.40 7.46 2.43
CA THR A 367 -20.83 7.49 2.12
C THR A 367 -21.06 7.87 0.66
N GLY A 368 -21.76 7.00 -0.08
CA GLY A 368 -22.22 7.26 -1.44
C GLY A 368 -23.51 8.10 -1.49
N LYS A 369 -24.04 8.49 -0.32
CA LYS A 369 -25.26 9.30 -0.18
C LYS A 369 -24.93 10.79 -0.27
N THR A 370 -25.93 11.59 -0.61
CA THR A 370 -25.81 13.05 -0.60
C THR A 370 -25.67 13.56 0.83
N VAL A 371 -24.62 14.35 1.09
CA VAL A 371 -24.44 15.08 2.35
C VAL A 371 -25.12 16.46 2.25
N PRO A 372 -25.99 16.85 3.21
CA PRO A 372 -26.66 18.15 3.21
C PRO A 372 -25.71 19.35 3.36
N ASP A 373 -26.14 20.52 2.89
CA ASP A 373 -25.46 21.78 3.22
C ASP A 373 -25.60 22.08 4.72
N GLY A 374 -24.57 22.68 5.31
CA GLY A 374 -24.46 22.94 6.75
C GLY A 374 -23.94 21.76 7.58
N THR A 375 -23.59 20.62 6.97
CA THR A 375 -22.95 19.52 7.68
C THR A 375 -21.51 19.88 8.06
N ASP A 376 -21.21 19.82 9.36
CA ASP A 376 -19.85 19.97 9.88
C ASP A 376 -18.92 18.90 9.29
N SER A 377 -17.75 19.34 8.85
CA SER A 377 -16.85 18.53 8.03
C SER A 377 -15.40 18.80 8.38
N THR A 378 -14.60 17.74 8.30
CA THR A 378 -13.19 17.76 8.66
C THR A 378 -12.34 17.18 7.53
N ALA A 379 -11.22 17.82 7.25
CA ALA A 379 -10.20 17.34 6.32
C ALA A 379 -8.91 16.98 7.07
N ILE A 380 -8.25 15.89 6.65
CA ILE A 380 -6.93 15.50 7.15
C ILE A 380 -6.00 15.37 5.94
N HIS A 381 -4.88 16.08 5.93
CA HIS A 381 -4.10 16.31 4.72
C HIS A 381 -2.62 16.64 5.02
N HIS A 382 -1.80 16.75 3.97
CA HIS A 382 -0.39 17.16 4.02
C HIS A 382 -0.17 18.50 3.28
N PRO A 383 -0.50 19.65 3.91
CA PRO A 383 -0.31 20.96 3.30
C PRO A 383 1.17 21.30 3.20
N ALA A 384 1.56 21.92 2.09
CA ALA A 384 2.94 22.14 1.68
C ALA A 384 3.81 20.87 1.63
N GLY A 385 3.26 19.66 1.74
CA GLY A 385 4.03 18.44 1.94
C GLY A 385 4.66 18.28 3.32
N ASP A 386 4.24 19.12 4.27
CA ASP A 386 4.62 19.07 5.67
C ASP A 386 3.91 17.90 6.38
N TYR A 387 4.21 17.71 7.66
CA TYR A 387 3.56 16.69 8.47
C TYR A 387 2.05 16.92 8.58
N LYS A 388 1.32 15.84 8.84
CA LYS A 388 -0.14 15.77 8.75
C LYS A 388 -0.85 16.85 9.57
N ARG A 389 -1.83 17.49 8.93
CA ARG A 389 -2.68 18.53 9.50
C ARG A 389 -4.15 18.14 9.47
N ILE A 390 -4.95 18.91 10.19
CA ILE A 390 -6.40 18.78 10.25
C ILE A 390 -7.08 20.15 10.16
N SER A 391 -8.14 20.22 9.36
CA SER A 391 -8.87 21.45 9.09
C SER A 391 -10.37 21.22 9.23
N PHE A 392 -11.07 22.19 9.78
CA PHE A 392 -12.48 22.13 10.15
C PHE A 392 -13.28 23.17 9.40
N GLY A 393 -14.49 22.79 9.01
CA GLY A 393 -15.40 23.63 8.26
C GLY A 393 -16.77 23.00 8.18
N PHE A 394 -17.53 23.42 7.19
CA PHE A 394 -18.83 22.83 6.88
C PHE A 394 -19.05 22.78 5.39
N LYS A 395 -19.87 21.82 4.95
CA LYS A 395 -20.30 21.74 3.56
C LYS A 395 -21.21 22.92 3.22
N ASP A 396 -20.85 23.69 2.21
CA ASP A 396 -21.62 24.83 1.70
C ASP A 396 -22.10 24.56 0.25
N GLN A 397 -22.84 25.51 -0.32
CA GLN A 397 -23.36 25.44 -1.67
C GLN A 397 -22.23 25.37 -2.71
N SER A 398 -22.34 24.43 -3.65
CA SER A 398 -21.29 24.14 -4.64
C SER A 398 -21.27 25.08 -5.86
N PHE A 399 -22.15 26.08 -5.96
CA PHE A 399 -22.24 26.95 -7.14
C PHE A 399 -20.94 27.71 -7.42
N ILE A 400 -20.24 28.14 -6.37
CA ILE A 400 -18.94 28.85 -6.46
C ILE A 400 -17.90 27.92 -7.07
N CYS A 401 -17.78 26.69 -6.59
CA CYS A 401 -16.83 25.71 -7.11
C CYS A 401 -16.98 25.45 -8.62
N ASN A 402 -18.21 25.38 -9.12
CA ASN A 402 -18.42 25.18 -10.55
C ASN A 402 -18.07 26.43 -11.38
N GLN A 403 -18.31 27.63 -10.82
CA GLN A 403 -17.90 28.88 -11.44
C GLN A 403 -16.37 28.97 -11.54
N ASP A 404 -15.66 28.64 -10.47
CA ASP A 404 -14.20 28.69 -10.45
C ASP A 404 -13.54 27.60 -11.29
N ALA A 405 -14.18 26.44 -11.41
CA ALA A 405 -13.77 25.41 -12.37
C ALA A 405 -14.06 25.80 -13.83
N GLY A 406 -14.87 26.85 -14.06
CA GLY A 406 -15.32 27.26 -15.39
C GLY A 406 -16.26 26.25 -16.06
N THR A 407 -16.78 25.26 -15.33
CA THR A 407 -17.62 24.20 -15.87
C THR A 407 -18.50 23.53 -14.80
N ASN A 408 -19.72 23.14 -15.19
CA ASN A 408 -20.63 22.31 -14.38
C ASN A 408 -20.45 20.80 -14.63
N SER A 409 -19.50 20.43 -15.51
CA SER A 409 -19.24 19.04 -15.89
C SER A 409 -18.49 18.28 -14.80
N ILE A 410 -17.72 18.98 -13.97
CA ILE A 410 -17.06 18.41 -12.81
C ILE A 410 -18.04 18.48 -11.63
N LYS A 411 -18.18 17.38 -10.91
CA LYS A 411 -19.12 17.26 -9.79
C LYS A 411 -18.38 17.48 -8.49
N LEU A 412 -18.72 18.59 -7.82
CA LEU A 412 -17.97 19.14 -6.71
C LEU A 412 -18.86 19.38 -5.49
N VAL A 413 -18.24 19.33 -4.32
CA VAL A 413 -18.77 19.86 -3.06
C VAL A 413 -17.85 20.97 -2.57
N ARG A 414 -18.42 22.02 -1.98
CA ARG A 414 -17.67 23.15 -1.43
C ARG A 414 -17.58 23.01 0.08
N ILE A 415 -16.40 23.23 0.63
CA ILE A 415 -16.18 23.28 2.09
C ILE A 415 -15.74 24.69 2.44
N ALA A 416 -16.49 25.36 3.32
CA ALA A 416 -16.12 26.64 3.88
C ALA A 416 -15.35 26.42 5.18
N TRP A 417 -14.15 26.98 5.28
CA TRP A 417 -13.24 26.75 6.41
C TRP A 417 -13.54 27.65 7.60
N THR A 418 -13.50 27.08 8.80
CA THR A 418 -13.64 27.79 10.08
C THR A 418 -12.36 27.72 10.92
N SER A 419 -11.53 26.68 10.72
CA SER A 419 -10.21 26.53 11.35
C SER A 419 -9.29 25.68 10.47
N GLY A 420 -8.05 26.13 10.27
CA GLY A 420 -7.16 25.54 9.26
C GLY A 420 -7.66 25.81 7.83
N VAL A 421 -6.86 25.38 6.85
CA VAL A 421 -7.18 25.50 5.42
C VAL A 421 -6.64 24.28 4.67
N THR A 422 -6.47 24.35 3.36
CA THR A 422 -5.60 23.41 2.65
C THR A 422 -4.58 24.19 1.82
N GLU A 423 -3.43 23.60 1.55
CA GLU A 423 -2.36 24.21 0.74
C GLU A 423 -1.81 23.21 -0.29
N GLY A 424 -0.87 23.65 -1.15
CA GLY A 424 -0.20 22.78 -2.13
C GLY A 424 0.33 21.48 -1.49
N GLY A 425 0.00 20.31 -2.04
CA GLY A 425 0.26 18.98 -1.45
C GLY A 425 -0.97 18.34 -0.82
N SER A 426 -2.00 19.13 -0.48
CA SER A 426 -3.25 18.60 0.11
C SER A 426 -4.14 17.90 -0.92
N SER A 427 -3.91 18.13 -2.22
CA SER A 427 -4.71 17.53 -3.31
C SER A 427 -4.90 16.02 -3.10
N GLY A 428 -6.13 15.54 -3.29
CA GLY A 428 -6.50 14.14 -3.08
C GLY A 428 -6.89 13.76 -1.64
N SER A 429 -6.66 14.63 -0.64
CA SER A 429 -7.09 14.38 0.74
C SER A 429 -8.61 14.32 0.88
N GLY A 430 -9.11 13.44 1.73
CA GLY A 430 -10.54 13.29 2.00
C GLY A 430 -11.16 14.46 2.77
N ILE A 431 -12.45 14.69 2.53
CA ILE A 431 -13.34 15.43 3.44
C ILE A 431 -14.33 14.43 4.06
N PHE A 432 -14.47 14.49 5.38
CA PHE A 432 -15.25 13.55 6.20
C PHE A 432 -16.35 14.31 6.93
N THR A 433 -17.50 13.68 7.16
CA THR A 433 -18.51 14.24 8.08
C THR A 433 -18.06 14.03 9.53
N ASP A 434 -18.32 15.00 10.41
CA ASP A 434 -17.83 14.93 11.79
C ASP A 434 -18.55 13.85 12.62
N ASP A 435 -19.82 13.59 12.32
CA ASP A 435 -20.69 12.71 13.10
C ASP A 435 -20.38 11.20 12.93
N THR A 436 -20.00 10.80 11.72
CA THR A 436 -19.78 9.39 11.34
C THR A 436 -18.38 9.13 10.80
N GLN A 437 -17.57 10.19 10.59
CA GLN A 437 -16.23 10.11 10.03
C GLN A 437 -16.18 9.42 8.66
N GLN A 438 -17.28 9.51 7.90
CA GLN A 438 -17.37 8.94 6.56
C GLN A 438 -16.93 9.97 5.52
N LEU A 439 -16.05 9.54 4.62
CA LEU A 439 -15.61 10.33 3.47
C LEU A 439 -16.78 10.61 2.52
N PHE A 440 -16.90 11.85 2.07
CA PHE A 440 -17.88 12.26 1.05
C PHE A 440 -17.28 13.11 -0.09
N GLY A 441 -15.96 13.26 -0.13
CA GLY A 441 -15.23 13.80 -1.27
C GLY A 441 -13.72 13.77 -1.08
N GLN A 442 -12.98 14.14 -2.13
CA GLN A 442 -11.52 14.28 -2.11
C GLN A 442 -11.08 15.60 -2.75
N LEU A 443 -10.05 16.25 -2.20
CA LEU A 443 -9.67 17.62 -2.57
C LEU A 443 -9.22 17.70 -4.03
N PHE A 444 -9.84 18.62 -4.77
CA PHE A 444 -9.43 18.95 -6.14
C PHE A 444 -8.61 20.25 -6.14
N PHE A 445 -9.26 21.36 -5.77
CA PHE A 445 -8.69 22.69 -5.89
C PHE A 445 -9.39 23.67 -4.96
N GLY A 446 -8.84 24.88 -4.84
CA GLY A 446 -9.55 26.00 -4.21
C GLY A 446 -8.59 27.13 -3.86
N PRO A 447 -9.12 28.32 -3.50
CA PRO A 447 -8.30 29.49 -3.24
C PRO A 447 -7.74 29.56 -1.81
N SER A 448 -8.12 28.65 -0.91
CA SER A 448 -7.71 28.76 0.49
C SER A 448 -6.19 28.71 0.67
N ALA A 449 -5.71 29.55 1.59
CA ALA A 449 -4.36 29.56 2.13
C ALA A 449 -4.38 30.30 3.47
N CYS A 450 -3.36 30.15 4.32
CA CYS A 450 -3.35 30.90 5.57
C CYS A 450 -3.28 32.42 5.31
N GLY A 451 -4.13 33.18 6.01
CA GLY A 451 -4.16 34.66 5.94
C GLY A 451 -4.95 35.25 4.75
N VAL A 452 -5.59 34.41 3.93
CA VAL A 452 -6.51 34.90 2.89
C VAL A 452 -7.79 35.50 3.48
N GLY A 453 -8.47 36.34 2.71
CA GLY A 453 -9.72 36.97 3.14
C GLY A 453 -10.88 35.95 3.22
N PRO A 454 -11.96 36.27 3.97
CA PRO A 454 -13.07 35.34 4.18
C PRO A 454 -13.74 34.81 2.91
N SER A 455 -13.71 35.57 1.81
CA SER A 455 -14.24 35.14 0.51
C SER A 455 -13.48 33.96 -0.09
N ASP A 456 -12.22 33.78 0.29
CA ASP A 456 -11.31 32.76 -0.23
C ASP A 456 -11.06 31.62 0.78
N LEU A 457 -11.72 31.63 1.95
CA LEU A 457 -11.65 30.55 2.95
C LEU A 457 -12.58 29.38 2.58
N TYR A 458 -12.34 28.80 1.41
CA TYR A 458 -13.03 27.58 0.99
C TYR A 458 -12.18 26.75 0.05
N ASP A 459 -12.53 25.47 -0.08
CA ASP A 459 -12.01 24.59 -1.13
C ASP A 459 -13.11 23.73 -1.76
N CYS A 460 -12.77 23.12 -2.89
CA CYS A 460 -13.65 22.32 -3.71
C CYS A 460 -13.13 20.88 -3.78
N TYR A 461 -14.00 19.95 -3.40
CA TYR A 461 -13.73 18.52 -3.36
C TYR A 461 -14.54 17.82 -4.44
N GLY A 462 -13.97 16.83 -5.11
CA GLY A 462 -14.70 15.92 -5.97
C GLY A 462 -15.80 15.22 -5.19
N ALA A 463 -17.04 15.30 -5.67
CA ALA A 463 -18.19 14.75 -4.96
C ALA A 463 -18.14 13.22 -4.97
N PHE A 464 -18.07 12.60 -3.78
CA PHE A 464 -17.96 11.14 -3.69
C PHE A 464 -19.21 10.42 -4.19
N THR A 465 -20.39 11.05 -4.13
CA THR A 465 -21.62 10.54 -4.76
C THR A 465 -21.41 10.20 -6.24
N ASN A 466 -20.62 11.02 -6.96
CA ASN A 466 -20.28 10.79 -8.36
C ASN A 466 -19.14 9.78 -8.53
N THR A 467 -18.10 9.87 -7.70
CA THR A 467 -17.00 8.89 -7.64
C THR A 467 -17.54 7.48 -7.41
N TYR A 468 -18.44 7.30 -6.44
CA TYR A 468 -19.06 6.03 -6.07
C TYR A 468 -19.77 5.35 -7.25
N THR A 469 -20.45 6.10 -8.13
CA THR A 469 -21.08 5.51 -9.32
C THR A 469 -20.10 4.76 -10.23
N LYS A 470 -18.82 5.13 -10.19
CA LYS A 470 -17.75 4.53 -10.98
C LYS A 470 -17.06 3.37 -10.27
N ILE A 471 -16.96 3.44 -8.93
CA ILE A 471 -16.20 2.47 -8.12
C ILE A 471 -17.09 1.54 -7.28
N LYS A 472 -18.42 1.65 -7.35
CA LYS A 472 -19.37 0.82 -6.57
C LYS A 472 -19.09 -0.68 -6.63
N LYS A 473 -18.71 -1.21 -7.80
CA LYS A 473 -18.38 -2.64 -7.94
C LYS A 473 -17.10 -3.05 -7.20
N LEU A 474 -16.12 -2.14 -7.12
CA LEU A 474 -14.87 -2.33 -6.41
C LEU A 474 -15.06 -2.20 -4.89
N LEU A 475 -15.96 -1.33 -4.44
CA LEU A 475 -16.22 -1.17 -3.01
C LEU A 475 -17.29 -2.14 -2.47
N ALA A 476 -18.09 -2.77 -3.33
CA ALA A 476 -19.04 -3.80 -2.92
C ALA A 476 -18.35 -5.09 -2.45
N LYS A 477 -17.18 -5.39 -3.02
CA LYS A 477 -16.30 -6.50 -2.63
C LYS A 477 -14.86 -6.11 -2.93
N GLY A 478 -13.94 -6.39 -2.02
CA GLY A 478 -12.52 -6.16 -2.31
C GLY A 478 -12.03 -6.97 -3.51
N SER A 479 -10.87 -6.57 -4.04
CA SER A 479 -10.27 -7.22 -5.20
C SER A 479 -9.80 -8.60 -4.81
N ASP A 480 -10.17 -9.63 -5.58
CA ASP A 480 -9.77 -11.00 -5.30
C ASP A 480 -9.57 -11.85 -6.56
N ASP A 481 -8.98 -13.04 -6.39
CA ASP A 481 -8.64 -13.94 -7.49
C ASP A 481 -9.77 -14.94 -7.84
N ASN A 482 -9.53 -15.76 -8.85
CA ASN A 482 -10.52 -16.69 -9.40
C ASN A 482 -10.58 -18.07 -8.70
N SER A 483 -9.93 -18.19 -7.56
CA SER A 483 -9.91 -19.38 -6.70
C SER A 483 -11.00 -19.33 -5.64
N GLU A 484 -11.43 -18.12 -5.27
CA GLU A 484 -12.39 -17.89 -4.21
C GLU A 484 -13.79 -18.48 -4.52
N PRO A 485 -14.53 -18.96 -3.50
CA PRO A 485 -14.16 -18.98 -2.09
C PRO A 485 -13.25 -20.15 -1.70
N ASN A 486 -12.05 -19.90 -1.16
CA ASN A 486 -11.13 -20.94 -0.65
C ASN A 486 -10.49 -20.62 0.71
N ASN A 487 -11.17 -19.81 1.50
CA ASN A 487 -10.77 -19.25 2.80
C ASN A 487 -10.69 -20.29 3.95
N SER A 488 -11.00 -21.57 3.71
CA SER A 488 -10.94 -22.63 4.72
C SER A 488 -10.71 -24.02 4.12
N CYS A 489 -10.17 -24.94 4.93
CA CYS A 489 -9.87 -26.30 4.47
C CYS A 489 -11.10 -27.05 3.90
N GLY A 490 -12.28 -26.86 4.50
CA GLY A 490 -13.53 -27.45 3.99
C GLY A 490 -13.96 -26.91 2.62
N LYS A 491 -13.49 -25.72 2.25
CA LYS A 491 -13.69 -25.08 0.94
C LYS A 491 -12.43 -25.14 0.05
N ALA A 492 -11.42 -25.92 0.43
CA ALA A 492 -10.15 -25.98 -0.29
C ALA A 492 -10.35 -26.24 -1.79
N ARG A 493 -9.75 -25.38 -2.61
CA ARG A 493 -9.86 -25.45 -4.06
C ARG A 493 -9.13 -26.67 -4.59
N VAL A 494 -9.84 -27.50 -5.34
CA VAL A 494 -9.22 -28.65 -6.03
C VAL A 494 -8.35 -28.13 -7.17
N VAL A 495 -7.08 -28.50 -7.17
CA VAL A 495 -6.14 -28.16 -8.24
C VAL A 495 -5.62 -29.40 -8.96
N ARG A 496 -4.92 -29.17 -10.08
CA ARG A 496 -4.17 -30.18 -10.83
C ARG A 496 -2.70 -29.76 -10.84
N THR A 497 -1.83 -30.65 -11.29
CA THR A 497 -0.44 -30.27 -11.58
C THR A 497 -0.40 -29.19 -12.65
N GLY A 498 0.60 -28.31 -12.56
CA GLY A 498 0.76 -27.15 -13.43
C GLY A 498 0.94 -25.86 -12.63
N ARG A 499 0.78 -24.73 -13.33
CA ARG A 499 1.00 -23.39 -12.79
C ARG A 499 -0.32 -22.64 -12.66
N LEU A 500 -0.56 -22.04 -11.51
CA LEU A 500 -1.62 -21.08 -11.24
C LEU A 500 -0.96 -19.71 -11.10
N THR A 501 -1.52 -18.69 -11.77
CA THR A 501 -0.93 -17.35 -11.78
C THR A 501 -1.91 -16.29 -11.33
N ASN A 502 -1.40 -15.20 -10.76
CA ASN A 502 -2.19 -14.08 -10.25
C ASN A 502 -3.17 -14.52 -9.15
N ARG A 503 -2.66 -15.26 -8.17
CA ARG A 503 -3.38 -15.53 -6.92
C ARG A 503 -3.20 -14.37 -5.96
N ILE A 504 -4.17 -14.17 -5.07
CA ILE A 504 -4.21 -13.10 -4.08
C ILE A 504 -4.46 -13.76 -2.74
N VAL A 505 -3.58 -13.50 -1.77
CA VAL A 505 -3.80 -13.86 -0.37
C VAL A 505 -3.95 -12.58 0.46
N LYS A 506 -4.85 -12.58 1.44
CA LYS A 506 -5.06 -11.44 2.35
C LYS A 506 -4.89 -11.86 3.80
N ILE A 507 -4.68 -10.88 4.68
CA ILE A 507 -4.42 -11.12 6.12
C ILE A 507 -5.56 -11.88 6.83
N ASN A 508 -6.80 -11.68 6.41
CA ASN A 508 -7.98 -12.37 6.94
C ASN A 508 -8.59 -13.35 5.94
N ASP A 509 -7.91 -13.60 4.83
CA ASP A 509 -8.36 -14.49 3.77
C ASP A 509 -7.25 -15.45 3.32
N PRO A 510 -7.05 -16.57 4.05
CA PRO A 510 -6.02 -17.54 3.73
C PRO A 510 -6.49 -18.51 2.64
N ASP A 511 -5.63 -18.79 1.67
CA ASP A 511 -5.98 -19.66 0.56
C ASP A 511 -5.75 -21.15 0.87
N TRP A 512 -6.81 -21.95 0.82
CA TRP A 512 -6.73 -23.39 0.93
C TRP A 512 -6.85 -24.10 -0.42
N TYR A 513 -5.96 -25.06 -0.65
CA TYR A 513 -5.96 -25.90 -1.84
C TYR A 513 -5.87 -27.37 -1.47
N ARG A 514 -6.28 -28.23 -2.40
CA ARG A 514 -6.13 -29.67 -2.27
C ARG A 514 -5.88 -30.36 -3.61
N ILE A 515 -5.17 -31.48 -3.55
CA ILE A 515 -4.93 -32.35 -4.71
C ILE A 515 -4.99 -33.80 -4.28
N ASN A 516 -5.51 -34.67 -5.15
CA ASN A 516 -5.53 -36.11 -4.91
C ASN A 516 -4.16 -36.70 -5.28
N VAL A 517 -3.45 -37.26 -4.30
CA VAL A 517 -2.11 -37.80 -4.43
C VAL A 517 -2.19 -39.33 -4.43
N PRO A 518 -1.66 -40.04 -5.43
CA PRO A 518 -1.61 -41.50 -5.42
C PRO A 518 -0.81 -42.05 -4.24
N ALA A 519 -1.11 -43.28 -3.82
CA ALA A 519 -0.38 -43.95 -2.74
C ALA A 519 1.14 -43.99 -3.01
N GLY A 520 1.94 -43.58 -2.03
CA GLY A 520 3.40 -43.55 -2.11
C GLY A 520 4.00 -42.45 -2.99
N ARG A 521 3.18 -41.52 -3.54
CA ARG A 521 3.67 -40.38 -4.33
C ARG A 521 3.80 -39.13 -3.46
N THR A 522 4.70 -38.24 -3.88
CA THR A 522 4.93 -36.93 -3.28
C THR A 522 4.48 -35.84 -4.24
N VAL A 523 3.72 -34.87 -3.73
CA VAL A 523 3.44 -33.62 -4.44
C VAL A 523 4.33 -32.51 -3.88
N ASN A 524 4.94 -31.74 -4.78
CA ASN A 524 5.70 -30.54 -4.46
C ASN A 524 4.85 -29.32 -4.83
N VAL A 525 4.81 -28.35 -3.91
CA VAL A 525 4.10 -27.09 -4.08
C VAL A 525 5.10 -25.97 -3.84
N THR A 526 5.29 -25.13 -4.85
CA THR A 526 6.12 -23.94 -4.77
C THR A 526 5.24 -22.71 -5.02
N VAL A 527 5.24 -21.76 -4.10
CA VAL A 527 4.66 -20.44 -4.31
C VAL A 527 5.77 -19.43 -4.56
N GLU A 528 5.56 -18.53 -5.50
CA GLU A 528 6.48 -17.45 -5.88
C GLU A 528 5.76 -16.11 -5.75
N PHE A 529 6.34 -15.15 -5.05
CA PHE A 529 5.75 -13.85 -4.71
C PHE A 529 6.83 -12.80 -4.51
N ASP A 530 6.46 -11.53 -4.39
CA ASP A 530 7.41 -10.48 -3.99
C ASP A 530 7.34 -10.31 -2.46
N ASN A 531 8.38 -10.76 -1.75
CA ASN A 531 8.45 -10.66 -0.29
C ASN A 531 8.45 -9.20 0.19
N GLY A 532 8.89 -8.24 -0.64
CA GLY A 532 8.81 -6.82 -0.35
C GLY A 532 7.38 -6.28 -0.25
N ASN A 533 6.39 -7.00 -0.80
CA ASN A 533 4.97 -6.65 -0.77
C ASN A 533 4.19 -7.30 0.37
N GLY A 534 4.84 -8.18 1.14
CA GLY A 534 4.22 -8.94 2.20
C GLY A 534 4.72 -10.38 2.16
N ASP A 535 5.10 -10.88 3.31
CA ASP A 535 5.69 -12.21 3.45
C ASP A 535 4.58 -13.29 3.45
N ILE A 536 4.68 -14.25 2.52
CA ILE A 536 3.73 -15.34 2.36
C ILE A 536 4.36 -16.61 2.93
N ASP A 537 3.64 -17.29 3.82
CA ASP A 537 4.03 -18.57 4.38
C ASP A 537 3.16 -19.71 3.80
N LEU A 538 3.68 -20.93 3.82
CA LEU A 538 3.02 -22.12 3.29
C LEU A 538 2.98 -23.23 4.34
N ALA A 539 1.81 -23.84 4.56
CA ALA A 539 1.65 -24.97 5.47
C ALA A 539 0.91 -26.13 4.79
N GLY A 540 1.41 -27.35 4.96
CA GLY A 540 0.86 -28.57 4.35
C GLY A 540 0.21 -29.49 5.38
N TYR A 541 -0.86 -30.16 4.99
CA TYR A 541 -1.71 -30.98 5.86
C TYR A 541 -2.13 -32.28 5.17
N THR A 542 -2.30 -33.34 5.96
CA THR A 542 -2.87 -34.60 5.46
C THR A 542 -4.40 -34.58 5.45
N ASP A 543 -5.02 -33.82 6.36
CA ASP A 543 -6.47 -33.58 6.41
C ASP A 543 -6.79 -32.25 7.10
N CYS A 544 -8.08 -31.88 7.17
CA CYS A 544 -8.52 -30.62 7.77
C CYS A 544 -8.51 -30.57 9.30
N SER A 545 -8.20 -31.69 9.97
CA SER A 545 -8.17 -31.83 11.43
C SER A 545 -6.77 -32.07 11.99
N SER A 546 -5.79 -32.31 11.13
CA SER A 546 -4.39 -32.50 11.49
C SER A 546 -3.66 -31.17 11.71
N ASP A 547 -2.64 -31.19 12.56
CA ASP A 547 -1.60 -30.16 12.56
C ASP A 547 -0.86 -30.14 11.21
N ALA A 548 -0.19 -29.02 10.91
CA ALA A 548 0.64 -28.94 9.72
C ALA A 548 1.76 -29.99 9.79
N VAL A 549 1.88 -30.82 8.75
CA VAL A 549 2.92 -31.86 8.64
C VAL A 549 4.21 -31.32 8.01
N THR A 550 4.13 -30.15 7.37
CA THR A 550 5.25 -29.43 6.77
C THR A 550 4.91 -27.95 6.72
N THR A 551 5.92 -27.09 6.84
CA THR A 551 5.77 -25.64 6.72
C THR A 551 6.98 -25.05 6.02
N SER A 552 6.79 -23.90 5.38
CA SER A 552 7.83 -23.08 4.75
C SER A 552 7.52 -21.62 5.09
N ALA A 553 8.51 -20.93 5.67
CA ALA A 553 8.38 -19.58 6.20
C ALA A 553 9.69 -18.77 6.07
N GLY A 554 10.32 -18.85 4.89
CA GLY A 554 11.54 -18.17 4.51
C GLY A 554 11.42 -16.64 4.40
N HIS A 555 12.40 -16.01 3.76
CA HIS A 555 12.52 -14.55 3.53
C HIS A 555 12.77 -14.23 2.05
N ASP A 556 12.71 -15.26 1.21
CA ASP A 556 12.98 -15.19 -0.22
C ASP A 556 11.65 -14.99 -0.96
N ASN A 557 11.70 -14.75 -2.26
CA ASN A 557 10.50 -14.59 -3.09
C ASN A 557 9.80 -15.92 -3.41
N SER A 558 10.05 -16.97 -2.62
CA SER A 558 9.43 -18.28 -2.80
C SER A 558 9.36 -19.11 -1.52
N GLU A 559 8.27 -19.84 -1.36
CA GLU A 559 8.12 -20.89 -0.35
C GLU A 559 7.84 -22.24 -1.03
N THR A 560 8.39 -23.32 -0.48
CA THR A 560 8.19 -24.67 -1.05
C THR A 560 7.92 -25.70 0.04
N ILE A 561 6.91 -26.54 -0.17
CA ILE A 561 6.62 -27.72 0.66
C ILE A 561 6.51 -28.99 -0.19
N SER A 562 6.71 -30.13 0.47
CA SER A 562 6.54 -31.46 -0.12
C SER A 562 5.59 -32.28 0.75
N LEU A 563 4.58 -32.89 0.14
CA LEU A 563 3.56 -33.69 0.81
C LEU A 563 3.50 -35.09 0.21
N THR A 564 3.81 -36.11 1.03
CA THR A 564 3.79 -37.51 0.62
C THR A 564 2.52 -38.21 1.12
N ASN A 565 1.81 -38.90 0.23
CA ASN A 565 0.73 -39.80 0.64
C ASN A 565 1.30 -41.14 1.11
N ASN A 566 1.49 -41.27 2.42
CA ASN A 566 1.97 -42.51 3.06
C ASN A 566 0.90 -43.60 3.20
N GLY A 567 -0.33 -43.36 2.73
CA GLY A 567 -1.41 -44.33 2.71
C GLY A 567 -1.28 -45.37 1.60
N THR A 568 -2.16 -46.37 1.64
CA THR A 568 -2.21 -47.47 0.64
C THR A 568 -3.17 -47.19 -0.51
N ARG A 569 -3.86 -46.04 -0.49
CA ARG A 569 -4.84 -45.62 -1.51
C ARG A 569 -4.62 -44.13 -1.85
N PRO A 570 -5.05 -43.68 -3.04
CA PRO A 570 -5.09 -42.25 -3.35
C PRO A 570 -5.87 -41.49 -2.29
N ALA A 571 -5.33 -40.36 -1.84
CA ALA A 571 -5.92 -39.50 -0.83
C ALA A 571 -5.68 -38.03 -1.18
N PHE A 572 -6.60 -37.17 -0.74
CA PHE A 572 -6.35 -35.73 -0.80
C PHE A 572 -5.32 -35.34 0.26
N VAL A 573 -4.36 -34.52 -0.15
CA VAL A 573 -3.58 -33.68 0.76
C VAL A 573 -3.99 -32.23 0.55
N TYR A 574 -3.72 -31.41 1.54
CA TYR A 574 -4.16 -30.02 1.60
C TYR A 574 -2.96 -29.12 1.88
N TRP A 575 -3.04 -27.88 1.45
CA TRP A 575 -2.12 -26.85 1.91
C TRP A 575 -2.84 -25.52 2.03
N GLN A 576 -2.27 -24.67 2.88
CA GLN A 576 -2.72 -23.33 3.17
C GLN A 576 -1.62 -22.36 2.81
N VAL A 577 -1.97 -21.32 2.06
CA VAL A 577 -1.14 -20.14 1.82
C VAL A 577 -1.64 -19.04 2.75
N THR A 578 -0.75 -18.45 3.54
CA THR A 578 -1.10 -17.40 4.51
C THR A 578 -0.22 -16.18 4.31
N LEU A 579 -0.76 -15.00 4.60
CA LEU A 579 0.01 -13.77 4.62
C LEU A 579 0.44 -13.46 6.07
N SER A 580 1.74 -13.42 6.31
CA SER A 580 2.33 -13.19 7.64
C SER A 580 2.47 -11.70 7.98
N SER A 581 2.56 -10.85 6.94
CA SER A 581 2.76 -9.41 7.06
C SER A 581 2.07 -8.64 5.93
N SER A 582 1.72 -7.38 6.23
CA SER A 582 0.84 -6.57 5.37
C SER A 582 -0.59 -7.10 5.30
N THR A 583 -1.42 -6.55 4.41
CA THR A 583 -2.84 -6.94 4.27
C THR A 583 -3.15 -7.72 3.01
N ARG A 584 -2.30 -7.63 1.98
CA ARG A 584 -2.50 -8.29 0.68
C ARG A 584 -1.17 -8.53 -0.02
N ASN A 585 -0.99 -9.71 -0.62
CA ASN A 585 0.06 -9.93 -1.62
C ASN A 585 -0.47 -10.82 -2.76
N THR A 586 0.21 -10.78 -3.91
CA THR A 586 -0.04 -11.65 -5.06
C THR A 586 1.03 -12.72 -5.19
N TYR A 587 0.64 -13.92 -5.58
CA TYR A 587 1.58 -15.02 -5.81
C TYR A 587 1.21 -15.85 -7.05
N ASN A 588 2.20 -16.57 -7.55
CA ASN A 588 2.04 -17.67 -8.48
C ASN A 588 2.31 -18.98 -7.74
N MET A 589 1.66 -20.07 -8.14
CA MET A 589 1.83 -21.37 -7.51
C MET A 589 2.10 -22.43 -8.57
N THR A 590 3.15 -23.24 -8.38
CA THR A 590 3.47 -24.39 -9.21
C THR A 590 3.27 -25.66 -8.40
N VAL A 591 2.50 -26.61 -8.95
CA VAL A 591 2.19 -27.91 -8.34
C VAL A 591 2.70 -29.03 -9.25
N SER A 592 3.53 -29.93 -8.73
CA SER A 592 4.09 -31.05 -9.48
C SER A 592 4.17 -32.32 -8.64
N PHE A 593 4.15 -33.49 -9.27
CA PHE A 593 4.49 -34.75 -8.60
C PHE A 593 5.96 -35.07 -8.84
N GLU A 594 6.63 -35.58 -7.81
CA GLU A 594 7.88 -36.34 -7.96
C GLU A 594 7.58 -37.71 -8.53
#